data_AF-A0A1E4UT21-F1
#
_entry.id   AF-A0A1E4UT21-F1
#
_cell.length_a   1.000
_cell.length_b   1.000
_cell.length_c   1.000
_cell.angle_alpha   90.00
_cell.angle_beta   90.00
_cell.angle_gamma   90.00
#
_symmetry.space_group_name_H-M   'P 1'
#
loop_
_entity.id
_entity.type
_entity.pdbx_description
1 polymer ?
#
loop_
_entity_poly.entity_id
_entity_poly.type
_entity_poly.pdbx_seq_one_letter_code
_entity_poly.pdbx_strand_id
1 'polypeptide(L)'
;MNNTNNRPTSFVVVALGSMWAGPQFINKGETLEVERPVRNEWIGSKLARDATDAEIEAYRGEQGAGEDDSHLEDDRAALIEEIKALALERTALEEKRDALKVEVAALEKAKAAAAKK
;
A
#
# COMPACT_ATOMS: atom_id res chain seq x y z
N MET A 1 1.42 6.27 19.21
CA MET A 1 -0.02 6.31 18.88
C MET A 1 -0.30 5.08 18.02
N ASN A 2 -0.96 4.07 18.58
CA ASN A 2 -1.23 2.81 17.89
C ASN A 2 -2.37 3.03 16.88
N ASN A 3 -2.14 2.64 15.63
CA ASN A 3 -3.08 2.83 14.53
C ASN A 3 -4.23 1.81 14.64
N THR A 4 -5.26 2.11 15.46
CA THR A 4 -6.37 1.18 15.79
C THR A 4 -7.51 1.17 14.77
N ASN A 5 -7.22 1.35 13.47
CA ASN A 5 -8.25 1.29 12.42
C ASN A 5 -7.92 0.30 11.30
N ASN A 6 -7.27 -0.82 11.61
CA ASN A 6 -7.19 -1.95 10.67
C ASN A 6 -8.48 -2.78 10.73
N ARG A 7 -9.64 -2.14 10.46
CA ARG A 7 -10.89 -2.87 10.26
C ARG A 7 -10.86 -3.37 8.82
N PRO A 8 -11.18 -4.66 8.56
CA PRO A 8 -11.25 -5.15 7.19
C PRO A 8 -12.21 -4.28 6.39
N THR A 9 -11.74 -3.79 5.23
CA THR A 9 -12.47 -2.93 4.29
C THR A 9 -13.57 -3.71 3.57
N SER A 10 -13.43 -5.03 3.53
CA SER A 10 -14.31 -5.98 2.87
C SER A 10 -14.64 -7.16 3.79
N PHE A 11 -15.76 -7.82 3.50
CA PHE A 11 -16.32 -8.93 4.28
C PHE A 11 -16.78 -10.03 3.34
N VAL A 12 -16.61 -11.28 3.75
CA VAL A 12 -17.08 -12.42 2.98
C VAL A 12 -18.44 -12.86 3.51
N VAL A 13 -19.41 -12.99 2.62
CA VAL A 13 -20.78 -13.43 2.91
C VAL A 13 -21.18 -14.61 2.05
N VAL A 14 -22.12 -15.42 2.53
CA VAL A 14 -22.71 -16.53 1.78
C VAL A 14 -24.17 -16.22 1.48
N ALA A 15 -24.54 -16.24 0.20
CA ALA A 15 -25.91 -15.98 -0.25
C ALA A 15 -26.87 -17.09 0.22
N LEU A 16 -27.99 -16.72 0.83
CA LEU A 16 -29.00 -17.67 1.33
C LEU A 16 -30.05 -18.05 0.28
N GLY A 17 -30.18 -17.26 -0.78
CA GLY A 17 -31.07 -17.47 -1.92
C GLY A 17 -30.49 -16.85 -3.19
N SER A 18 -31.03 -17.24 -4.35
CA SER A 18 -30.62 -16.64 -5.62
C SER A 18 -31.23 -15.26 -5.77
N MET A 19 -30.43 -14.28 -6.18
CA MET A 19 -30.84 -12.88 -6.27
C MET A 19 -30.07 -12.12 -7.34
N TRP A 20 -30.61 -10.97 -7.74
CA TRP A 20 -29.90 -10.00 -8.57
C TRP A 20 -29.26 -8.94 -7.68
N ALA A 21 -27.96 -8.73 -7.85
CA ALA A 21 -27.21 -7.62 -7.27
C ALA A 21 -26.70 -6.73 -8.41
N GLY A 22 -27.47 -5.70 -8.74
CA GLY A 22 -27.22 -4.88 -9.92
C GLY A 22 -27.27 -5.72 -11.21
N PRO A 23 -26.22 -5.73 -12.06
CA PRO A 23 -26.18 -6.53 -13.27
C PRO A 23 -25.76 -7.99 -13.05
N GLN A 24 -25.37 -8.37 -11.83
CA GLN A 24 -24.88 -9.71 -11.52
C GLN A 24 -25.99 -10.56 -10.91
N PHE A 25 -26.17 -11.76 -11.45
CA PHE A 25 -27.01 -12.78 -10.83
C PHE A 25 -26.16 -13.64 -9.89
N ILE A 26 -26.59 -13.72 -8.63
CA ILE A 26 -25.91 -14.46 -7.56
C ILE A 26 -26.73 -15.71 -7.25
N ASN A 27 -26.06 -16.85 -7.17
CA ASN A 27 -26.67 -18.13 -6.84
C ASN A 27 -26.76 -18.34 -5.33
N LYS A 28 -27.76 -19.11 -4.91
CA LYS A 28 -27.82 -19.61 -3.54
C LYS A 28 -26.56 -20.40 -3.18
N GLY A 29 -25.97 -20.09 -2.03
CA GLY A 29 -24.74 -20.73 -1.52
C GLY A 29 -23.45 -20.12 -2.05
N GLU A 30 -23.54 -19.15 -2.97
CA GLU A 30 -22.37 -18.46 -3.50
C GLU A 30 -21.70 -17.61 -2.40
N THR A 31 -20.37 -17.67 -2.35
CA THR A 31 -19.54 -16.94 -1.39
C THR A 31 -18.92 -15.74 -2.08
N LEU A 32 -19.13 -14.54 -1.53
CA LEU A 32 -18.73 -13.29 -2.17
C LEU A 32 -18.08 -12.34 -1.17
N GLU A 33 -17.10 -11.58 -1.65
CA GLU A 33 -16.55 -10.44 -0.93
C GLU A 33 -17.35 -9.17 -1.22
N VAL A 34 -17.81 -8.51 -0.17
CA VAL A 34 -18.66 -7.31 -0.23
C VAL A 34 -18.20 -6.25 0.76
N GLU A 35 -18.55 -5.00 0.51
CA GLU A 35 -18.30 -3.92 1.46
C GLU A 35 -19.21 -4.01 2.69
N ARG A 36 -18.80 -3.38 3.79
CA ARG A 36 -19.56 -3.35 5.05
C ARG A 36 -21.02 -2.90 4.89
N PRO A 37 -21.37 -1.84 4.13
CA PRO A 37 -22.76 -1.43 3.96
C PRO A 37 -23.61 -2.53 3.33
N VAL A 38 -23.09 -3.16 2.27
CA VAL A 38 -23.75 -4.25 1.54
C VAL A 38 -23.95 -5.48 2.43
N ARG A 39 -22.89 -5.90 3.16
CA ARG A 39 -23.01 -6.97 4.17
C ARG A 39 -24.14 -6.69 5.16
N ASN A 40 -24.14 -5.50 5.76
CA ASN A 40 -25.11 -5.15 6.79
C ASN A 40 -26.55 -5.16 6.23
N GLU A 41 -26.75 -4.64 5.02
CA GLU A 41 -28.04 -4.66 4.34
C GLU A 41 -28.48 -6.09 4.03
N TRP A 42 -27.61 -6.92 3.47
CA TRP A 42 -27.97 -8.27 3.05
C TRP A 42 -28.22 -9.21 4.22
N ILE A 43 -27.42 -9.12 5.28
CA ILE A 43 -27.66 -9.89 6.52
C ILE A 43 -28.94 -9.40 7.21
N GLY A 44 -29.15 -8.08 7.29
CA GLY A 44 -30.37 -7.51 7.86
C GLY A 44 -31.64 -7.94 7.14
N SER A 45 -31.57 -8.00 5.80
CA SER A 45 -32.65 -8.44 4.92
C SER A 45 -32.73 -9.97 4.76
N LYS A 46 -31.89 -10.74 5.48
CA LYS A 46 -31.82 -12.22 5.42
C LYS A 46 -31.54 -12.78 4.03
N LEU A 47 -30.86 -12.01 3.18
CA LEU A 47 -30.40 -12.40 1.85
C LEU A 47 -29.07 -13.16 1.90
N ALA A 48 -28.25 -12.87 2.92
CA ALA A 48 -26.96 -13.51 3.13
C ALA A 48 -26.71 -13.77 4.62
N ARG A 49 -25.69 -14.59 4.90
CA ARG A 49 -25.09 -14.74 6.23
C ARG A 49 -23.61 -14.43 6.17
N ASP A 50 -23.01 -14.16 7.32
CA ASP A 50 -21.54 -14.17 7.42
C ASP A 50 -20.98 -15.54 7.00
N ALA A 51 -19.90 -15.51 6.23
CA ALA A 51 -19.11 -16.70 5.97
C ALA A 51 -18.42 -17.16 7.26
N THR A 52 -18.27 -18.48 7.40
CA THR A 52 -17.46 -19.09 8.46
C THR A 52 -15.97 -18.93 8.14
N ASP A 53 -15.10 -19.07 9.14
CA ASP A 53 -13.65 -18.96 8.95
C ASP A 53 -13.13 -19.92 7.87
N ALA A 54 -13.67 -21.15 7.80
CA ALA A 54 -13.32 -22.14 6.79
C ALA A 54 -13.78 -21.72 5.38
N GLU A 55 -14.96 -21.10 5.24
CA GLU A 55 -15.44 -20.56 3.96
C GLU A 55 -14.65 -19.33 3.52
N ILE A 56 -14.21 -18.50 4.48
CA ILE A 56 -13.33 -17.36 4.22
C ILE A 56 -11.96 -17.85 3.72
N GLU A 57 -11.41 -18.87 4.37
CA GLU A 57 -10.13 -19.46 3.96
C GLU A 57 -10.23 -20.10 2.59
N ALA A 58 -11.31 -20.85 2.30
CA ALA A 58 -11.55 -21.42 0.98
C ALA A 58 -11.69 -20.34 -0.10
N TYR A 59 -12.52 -19.31 0.14
CA TYR A 59 -12.71 -18.19 -0.78
C TYR A 59 -11.38 -17.47 -1.07
N ARG A 60 -10.59 -17.19 -0.02
CA ARG A 60 -9.28 -16.54 -0.18
C ARG A 60 -8.24 -17.45 -0.82
N GLY A 61 -8.31 -18.75 -0.62
CA GLY A 61 -7.45 -19.71 -1.32
C GLY A 61 -7.75 -19.77 -2.81
N GLU A 62 -9.02 -19.67 -3.20
CA GLU A 62 -9.45 -19.58 -4.59
C GLU A 62 -9.05 -18.25 -5.23
N GLN A 63 -9.18 -17.12 -4.51
CA GLN A 63 -8.74 -15.80 -4.99
C GLN A 63 -7.20 -15.67 -5.03
N GLY A 64 -6.51 -16.19 -4.01
CA GLY A 64 -5.05 -16.16 -3.88
C GLY A 64 -4.32 -17.10 -4.83
N ALA A 65 -5.02 -18.01 -5.51
CA ALA A 65 -4.47 -18.75 -6.64
C ALA A 65 -4.30 -17.89 -7.91
N GLY A 66 -4.84 -16.65 -7.92
CA GLY A 66 -4.80 -15.72 -9.06
C GLY A 66 -3.83 -14.56 -8.94
N GLU A 67 -3.35 -14.22 -7.74
CA GLU A 67 -2.39 -13.14 -7.51
C GLU A 67 -1.16 -13.69 -6.78
N ASP A 68 -0.17 -14.09 -7.55
CA ASP A 68 1.18 -14.36 -7.05
C ASP A 68 1.82 -13.03 -6.65
N ASP A 69 1.55 -12.59 -5.41
CA ASP A 69 2.06 -11.35 -4.81
C ASP A 69 3.60 -11.32 -4.66
N SER A 70 4.32 -12.39 -5.05
CA SER A 70 5.79 -12.42 -5.05
C SER A 70 6.40 -11.26 -5.84
N HIS A 71 5.77 -10.84 -6.94
CA HIS A 71 6.23 -9.68 -7.71
C HIS A 71 6.15 -8.37 -6.91
N LEU A 72 5.16 -8.20 -6.03
CA LEU A 72 5.05 -7.03 -5.16
C LEU A 72 6.10 -7.07 -4.05
N GLU A 73 6.45 -8.25 -3.55
CA GLU A 73 7.53 -8.41 -2.58
C GLU A 73 8.90 -8.10 -3.19
N ASP A 74 9.14 -8.56 -4.42
CA ASP A 74 10.35 -8.28 -5.19
C ASP A 74 10.46 -6.79 -5.53
N ASP A 75 9.38 -6.17 -6.01
CA ASP A 75 9.32 -4.74 -6.30
C ASP A 75 9.56 -3.91 -5.02
N ARG A 76 8.97 -4.33 -3.90
CA ARG A 76 9.19 -3.68 -2.61
C ARG A 76 10.65 -3.80 -2.16
N ALA A 77 11.28 -4.96 -2.35
CA ALA A 77 12.70 -5.14 -2.02
C ALA A 77 13.59 -4.25 -2.89
N ALA A 78 13.32 -4.18 -4.21
CA ALA A 78 14.05 -3.33 -5.14
C ALA A 78 13.93 -1.84 -4.77
N LEU A 79 12.72 -1.36 -4.46
CA LEU A 79 12.49 0.03 -4.04
C LEU A 79 13.22 0.37 -2.73
N ILE A 80 13.31 -0.57 -1.79
CA ILE A 80 14.04 -0.34 -0.52
C ILE A 80 15.54 -0.14 -0.79
N GLU A 81 16.13 -0.92 -1.69
CA GLU A 81 17.54 -0.76 -2.06
C GLU A 81 17.79 0.55 -2.82
N GLU A 82 16.89 0.94 -3.72
CA GLU A 82 16.97 2.23 -4.41
C GLU A 82 16.93 3.40 -3.43
N ILE A 83 16.01 3.38 -2.45
CA ILE A 83 15.91 4.41 -1.41
C ILE A 83 17.22 4.52 -0.61
N LYS A 84 17.85 3.40 -0.27
CA LYS A 84 19.14 3.39 0.44
C LYS A 84 20.25 4.01 -0.42
N ALA A 85 20.32 3.65 -1.69
CA ALA A 85 21.31 4.20 -2.63
C ALA A 85 21.15 5.72 -2.78
N LEU A 86 19.92 6.19 -2.99
CA LEU A 86 19.61 7.63 -3.11
C LEU A 86 19.91 8.40 -1.82
N ALA A 87 19.69 7.79 -0.64
CA ALA A 87 20.03 8.42 0.63
C ALA A 87 21.55 8.63 0.78
N LEU A 88 22.36 7.65 0.38
CA LEU A 88 23.82 7.77 0.38
C LEU A 88 24.31 8.83 -0.61
N GLU A 89 23.75 8.84 -1.82
CA GLU A 89 24.08 9.85 -2.84
C GLU A 89 23.75 11.26 -2.34
N ARG A 90 22.58 11.45 -1.71
CA ARG A 90 22.18 12.74 -1.15
C ARG A 90 23.20 13.24 -0.12
N THR A 91 23.63 12.37 0.81
CA THR A 91 24.63 12.74 1.81
C THR A 91 25.96 13.14 1.16
N ALA A 92 26.44 12.38 0.16
CA ALA A 92 27.68 12.72 -0.55
C ALA A 92 27.58 14.06 -1.32
N LEU A 93 26.41 14.37 -1.88
CA LEU A 93 26.17 15.65 -2.55
C LEU A 93 26.09 16.82 -1.56
N GLU A 94 25.51 16.62 -0.38
CA GLU A 94 25.47 17.61 0.69
C GLU A 94 26.88 17.96 1.18
N GLU A 95 27.73 16.95 1.40
CA GLU A 95 29.14 17.15 1.77
C GLU A 95 29.91 17.93 0.70
N LYS A 96 29.77 17.54 -0.58
CA LYS A 96 30.38 18.26 -1.71
C LYS A 96 29.92 19.72 -1.78
N ARG A 97 28.62 19.96 -1.61
CA ARG A 97 28.04 21.31 -1.62
C ARG A 97 28.67 22.16 -0.52
N ASP A 98 28.82 21.62 0.69
CA ASP A 98 29.34 22.38 1.82
C ASP A 98 30.86 22.64 1.70
N ALA A 99 31.62 21.69 1.17
CA ALA A 99 33.02 21.90 0.80
C ALA A 99 33.18 23.03 -0.23
N LEU A 100 32.36 23.02 -1.30
CA LEU A 100 32.39 24.06 -2.32
C LEU A 100 32.01 25.44 -1.78
N LYS A 101 31.05 25.53 -0.84
CA LYS A 101 30.72 26.80 -0.18
C LYS A 101 31.91 27.37 0.59
N VAL A 102 32.67 26.52 1.29
CA VAL A 102 33.88 26.93 2.00
C VAL A 102 34.94 27.43 1.02
N GLU A 103 35.15 26.72 -0.09
CA GLU A 103 36.12 27.11 -1.12
C GLU A 103 35.75 28.45 -1.77
N VAL A 104 34.49 28.64 -2.15
CA VAL A 104 34.00 29.91 -2.72
C VAL A 104 34.23 31.06 -1.74
N ALA A 105 33.89 30.88 -0.45
CA ALA A 105 34.11 31.92 0.55
C ALA A 105 35.61 32.28 0.73
N ALA A 106 36.49 31.28 0.68
CA ALA A 106 37.93 31.48 0.76
C ALA A 106 38.47 32.25 -0.46
N LEU A 107 38.02 31.88 -1.66
CA LEU A 107 38.40 32.55 -2.92
C LEU A 107 37.90 34.01 -2.97
N GLU A 108 36.67 34.27 -2.55
CA GLU A 108 36.13 35.64 -2.48
C GLU A 108 36.95 36.50 -1.50
N LYS A 109 37.33 35.95 -0.33
CA LYS A 109 38.20 36.65 0.62
C LYS A 109 39.59 36.93 0.02
N ALA A 110 40.17 35.97 -0.70
CA ALA A 110 41.46 36.13 -1.36
C ALA A 110 41.41 37.20 -2.46
N LYS A 111 40.37 37.20 -3.29
CA LYS A 111 40.13 38.24 -4.31
C LYS A 111 39.99 39.62 -3.68
N ALA A 112 39.20 39.75 -2.62
CA ALA A 112 39.02 41.02 -1.91
C ALA A 112 40.32 41.54 -1.27
N ALA A 113 41.21 40.65 -0.82
CA ALA A 113 42.52 41.03 -0.31
C ALA A 113 43.49 41.44 -1.43
N ALA A 114 43.45 40.76 -2.57
CA ALA A 114 44.25 41.10 -3.75
C ALA A 114 43.85 42.44 -4.37
N ALA A 115 42.55 42.76 -4.40
CA ALA A 115 42.04 44.03 -4.93
C ALA A 115 42.37 45.27 -4.06
N LYS A 116 42.89 45.07 -2.84
CA LYS A 116 43.29 46.14 -1.91
C LYS A 116 44.80 46.41 -1.90
N LYS A 117 45.59 45.63 -2.62
CA LYS A 117 47.03 45.84 -2.85
C LYS A 117 47.25 46.55 -4.17
#